data_AF-A0A1Q5SZQ0-F1
#
_entry.id   AF-A0A1Q5SZQ0-F1
#
_cell.length_a   1.000
_cell.length_b   1.000
_cell.length_c   1.000
_cell.angle_alpha   90.00
_cell.angle_beta   90.00
_cell.angle_gamma   90.00
#
_symmetry.space_group_name_H-M   'P 1'
#
loop_
_entity.id
_entity.type
_entity.pdbx_description
1 polymer ?
#
loop_
_entity_poly.entity_id
_entity_poly.type
_entity_poly.pdbx_seq_one_letter_code
_entity_poly.pdbx_strand_id
1 'polypeptide(L)'
;MRLPPQESGDSKHLKFPTGTTPGLHRRLTGQCNVPKEVADGGGYNQGSAAFNPTGFIEDNNNGFVTVFIQYRLGVFGFLSSEEVKKRGQLNAGLLDMELALQWVQTYIHLFGGDPRRVTIGGESAGAGAVMLLSLLRGGHLGDSLFTSVIGASPYLPKQFNYDDDVAKSAYAYVASLTGCTGAQSVFDCLVQANATILSTAGQSLDNSRTYTSWGFVPVTDGVILQQLPSQQLRRKQVNGKRILIGVRV
;
A
#
# COMPACT_ATOMS: atom_id res chain seq x y z
N MET A 1 -5.91 -15.44 -0.45
CA MET A 1 -5.73 -15.44 -1.92
C MET A 1 -4.31 -15.89 -2.21
N ARG A 2 -4.12 -17.13 -2.68
CA ARG A 2 -2.82 -17.62 -3.17
C ARG A 2 -2.92 -17.54 -4.69
N LEU A 3 -2.24 -16.59 -5.30
CA LEU A 3 -2.28 -16.37 -6.75
C LEU A 3 -1.42 -17.44 -7.45
N PRO A 4 -1.85 -17.98 -8.61
CA PRO A 4 -0.96 -18.69 -9.51
C PRO A 4 0.08 -17.71 -10.10
N PRO A 5 1.22 -18.21 -10.64
CA PRO A 5 2.29 -17.36 -11.15
C PRO A 5 1.77 -16.52 -12.32
N GLN A 6 1.71 -15.21 -12.14
CA GLN A 6 1.64 -14.29 -13.27
C GLN A 6 3.06 -14.19 -13.84
N GLU A 7 3.31 -14.91 -14.93
CA GLU A 7 4.40 -14.59 -15.84
C GLU A 7 4.01 -13.34 -16.65
N SER A 8 4.13 -12.17 -16.02
CA SER A 8 4.37 -10.91 -16.72
C SER A 8 5.82 -10.53 -16.41
N GLY A 9 6.64 -10.38 -17.45
CA GLY A 9 8.10 -10.28 -17.41
C GLY A 9 8.73 -9.05 -16.73
N ASP A 10 8.16 -8.53 -15.64
CA ASP A 10 8.73 -7.43 -14.85
C ASP A 10 9.07 -7.89 -13.42
N SER A 11 9.99 -8.85 -13.34
CA SER A 11 10.47 -9.38 -12.07
C SER A 11 11.66 -8.56 -11.54
N LYS A 12 11.50 -8.02 -10.33
CA LYS A 12 12.57 -7.71 -9.35
C LYS A 12 13.70 -6.79 -9.83
N HIS A 13 13.50 -5.48 -9.72
CA HIS A 13 14.61 -4.53 -9.78
C HIS A 13 14.88 -3.91 -8.41
N LEU A 14 15.62 -4.63 -7.56
CA LEU A 14 16.56 -3.95 -6.66
C LEU A 14 17.71 -3.47 -7.56
N LYS A 15 17.82 -2.16 -7.79
CA LYS A 15 18.98 -1.58 -8.47
C LYS A 15 20.05 -1.24 -7.44
N PHE A 16 21.26 -1.76 -7.65
CA PHE A 16 22.42 -1.53 -6.81
C PHE A 16 23.42 -0.61 -7.51
N PRO A 17 24.12 0.28 -6.80
CA PRO A 17 25.31 0.91 -7.33
C PRO A 17 26.45 -0.13 -7.39
N THR A 18 26.88 -0.49 -8.60
CA THR A 18 28.15 -1.20 -8.81
C THR A 18 29.28 -0.18 -8.75
N GLY A 19 29.79 0.07 -7.55
CA GLY A 19 30.95 0.94 -7.33
C GLY A 19 31.68 0.55 -6.06
N THR A 20 32.77 -0.22 -6.20
CA THR A 20 33.71 -0.48 -5.11
C THR A 20 34.50 0.79 -4.80
N THR A 21 34.22 1.44 -3.67
CA THR A 21 35.18 2.33 -3.01
C THR A 21 35.76 1.63 -1.78
N PRO A 22 37.09 1.46 -1.68
CA PRO A 22 37.72 0.93 -0.49
C PRO A 22 37.84 2.04 0.56
N GLY A 23 37.13 1.89 1.69
CA GLY A 23 37.33 2.71 2.89
C GLY A 23 36.04 3.26 3.50
N LEU A 24 35.88 3.01 4.80
CA LEU A 24 34.77 3.38 5.70
C LEU A 24 33.46 2.57 5.55
N HIS A 25 33.25 1.63 6.48
CA HIS A 25 31.94 1.09 6.83
C HIS A 25 31.02 2.17 7.39
N ARG A 26 30.45 3.03 6.54
CA ARG A 26 29.24 3.79 6.89
C ARG A 26 28.04 2.89 6.65
N ARG A 27 27.31 2.54 7.73
CA ARG A 27 25.99 1.92 7.60
C ARG A 27 25.07 2.90 6.87
N LEU A 28 24.57 2.51 5.70
CA LEU A 28 23.72 3.36 4.87
C LEU A 28 22.33 3.47 5.51
N THR A 29 21.66 4.60 5.31
CA THR A 29 20.25 4.76 5.70
C THR A 29 19.35 3.92 4.80
N GLY A 30 18.28 3.33 5.34
CA GLY A 30 17.27 2.63 4.54
C GLY A 30 16.13 3.57 4.18
N GLN A 31 15.83 3.74 2.89
CA GLN A 31 14.62 4.44 2.45
C GLN A 31 13.72 3.45 1.71
N CYS A 32 12.55 3.19 2.28
CA CYS A 32 11.52 2.37 1.66
C CYS A 32 10.52 3.32 1.00
N ASN A 33 10.63 3.46 -0.31
CA ASN A 33 9.67 4.26 -1.06
C ASN A 33 8.56 3.32 -1.53
N VAL A 34 7.35 3.57 -1.07
CA VAL A 34 6.14 3.08 -1.76
C VAL A 34 6.17 3.72 -3.16
N PRO A 35 5.85 2.97 -4.23
CA PRO A 35 6.03 3.41 -5.61
C PRO A 35 5.62 4.85 -5.88
N LYS A 36 6.45 5.52 -6.69
CA LYS A 36 6.13 6.80 -7.31
C LYS A 36 5.04 6.55 -8.34
N GLU A 37 3.83 7.01 -8.04
CA GLU A 37 2.71 7.01 -8.98
C GLU A 37 3.08 7.99 -10.12
N VAL A 38 3.24 7.49 -11.34
CA VAL A 38 3.46 8.33 -12.53
C VAL A 38 2.16 8.38 -13.32
N ALA A 39 1.62 9.60 -13.40
CA ALA A 39 0.46 10.07 -14.16
C ALA A 39 -0.91 9.70 -13.56
N ASP A 40 -1.50 10.70 -12.88
CA ASP A 40 -2.85 10.79 -12.33
C ASP A 40 -3.31 9.64 -11.41
N GLY A 41 -3.17 9.88 -10.10
CA GLY A 41 -4.17 9.46 -9.10
C GLY A 41 -4.57 8.00 -9.14
N GLY A 42 -3.60 7.08 -9.05
CA GLY A 42 -3.86 5.64 -9.04
C GLY A 42 -4.81 5.20 -7.93
N GLY A 43 -5.02 6.02 -6.89
CA GLY A 43 -6.23 5.99 -6.07
C GLY A 43 -6.45 4.70 -5.29
N TYR A 44 -5.39 3.94 -5.03
CA TYR A 44 -5.41 2.56 -4.52
C TYR A 44 -5.87 1.48 -5.53
N ASN A 45 -6.11 1.82 -6.79
CA ASN A 45 -6.70 0.98 -7.84
C ASN A 45 -5.74 0.64 -8.99
N GLN A 46 -4.81 1.54 -9.28
CA GLN A 46 -3.84 1.38 -10.37
C GLN A 46 -2.47 1.91 -9.92
N GLY A 47 -1.39 1.37 -10.50
CA GLY A 47 -0.03 1.80 -10.18
C GLY A 47 1.01 0.71 -10.41
N SER A 48 2.28 1.10 -10.42
CA SER A 48 3.41 0.18 -10.50
C SER A 48 4.64 0.75 -9.80
N ALA A 49 5.54 -0.13 -9.37
CA ALA A 49 6.86 0.17 -8.82
C ALA A 49 7.88 0.63 -9.87
N ALA A 50 7.44 1.06 -11.06
CA ALA A 50 8.30 1.51 -12.15
C ALA A 50 8.81 2.94 -11.91
N PHE A 51 9.67 3.11 -10.90
CA PHE A 51 10.43 4.35 -10.70
C PHE A 51 11.93 4.09 -10.82
N ASN A 52 12.63 4.98 -11.52
CA ASN A 52 14.08 4.94 -11.59
C ASN A 52 14.68 5.83 -10.49
N PRO A 53 15.27 5.27 -9.41
CA PRO A 53 15.81 6.07 -8.31
C PRO A 53 17.22 6.60 -8.57
N THR A 54 17.86 6.24 -9.70
CA THR A 54 19.30 6.45 -9.91
C THR A 54 19.75 7.87 -9.63
N GLY A 55 19.11 8.89 -10.23
CA GLY A 55 19.49 10.29 -9.99
C GLY A 55 19.37 10.69 -8.51
N PHE A 56 18.30 10.25 -7.84
CA PHE A 56 18.09 10.55 -6.41
C PHE A 56 19.15 9.88 -5.51
N ILE A 57 19.60 8.68 -5.85
CA ILE A 57 20.66 7.97 -5.12
C ILE A 57 22.03 8.63 -5.37
N GLU A 58 22.33 8.98 -6.63
CA GLU A 58 23.59 9.60 -7.05
C GLU A 58 23.77 10.99 -6.43
N ASP A 59 22.73 11.83 -6.44
CA ASP A 59 22.72 13.16 -5.83
C ASP A 59 22.99 13.13 -4.31
N ASN A 60 22.81 11.97 -3.68
CA ASN A 60 23.05 11.74 -2.26
C ASN A 60 24.29 10.88 -1.99
N ASN A 61 25.24 10.85 -2.92
CA ASN A 61 26.51 10.13 -2.83
C ASN A 61 26.33 8.63 -2.49
N ASN A 62 25.26 8.00 -3.01
CA ASN A 62 24.92 6.60 -2.69
C ASN A 62 24.76 6.34 -1.17
N GLY A 63 24.37 7.35 -0.39
CA GLY A 63 24.33 7.31 1.08
C GLY A 63 23.16 6.51 1.68
N PHE A 64 22.25 5.99 0.86
CA PHE A 64 21.10 5.21 1.30
C PHE A 64 20.72 4.10 0.31
N VAL A 65 19.99 3.11 0.82
CA VAL A 65 19.38 2.04 0.02
C VAL A 65 17.94 2.43 -0.29
N THR A 66 17.51 2.26 -1.54
CA THR A 66 16.10 2.44 -1.93
C THR A 66 15.43 1.10 -2.11
N VAL A 67 14.24 0.94 -1.53
CA VAL A 67 13.37 -0.23 -1.73
C VAL A 67 12.05 0.24 -2.30
N PHE A 68 11.64 -0.34 -3.44
CA PHE A 68 10.29 -0.18 -4.00
C PHE A 68 9.48 -1.45 -3.78
N ILE A 69 8.23 -1.27 -3.38
CA ILE A 69 7.34 -2.39 -3.05
C ILE A 69 6.16 -2.42 -4.01
N GLN A 70 5.74 -3.61 -4.41
CA GLN A 70 4.43 -3.81 -5.02
C GLN A 70 3.47 -4.24 -3.91
N TYR A 71 2.24 -3.75 -3.97
CA TYR A 71 1.16 -4.15 -3.07
C TYR A 71 -0.12 -4.34 -3.89
N ARG A 72 -1.05 -5.15 -3.39
CA ARG A 72 -2.32 -5.37 -4.10
C ARG A 72 -3.14 -4.08 -4.15
N LEU A 73 -3.72 -3.84 -5.33
CA LEU A 73 -4.53 -2.67 -5.66
C LEU A 73 -5.96 -3.10 -6.00
N GLY A 74 -6.87 -2.12 -6.01
CA GLY A 74 -8.26 -2.24 -6.44
C GLY A 74 -9.01 -3.36 -5.75
N VAL A 75 -9.79 -4.11 -6.54
CA VAL A 75 -10.56 -5.28 -6.07
C VAL A 75 -9.68 -6.33 -5.37
N PHE A 76 -8.39 -6.45 -5.71
CA PHE A 76 -7.50 -7.42 -5.07
C PHE A 76 -6.94 -6.94 -3.73
N GLY A 77 -6.83 -5.63 -3.54
CA GLY A 77 -6.20 -5.02 -2.37
C GLY A 77 -7.20 -4.46 -1.34
N PHE A 78 -8.34 -3.98 -1.79
CA PHE A 78 -9.22 -3.12 -1.00
C PHE A 78 -10.72 -3.47 -1.13
N LEU A 79 -11.05 -4.61 -1.74
CA LEU A 79 -12.42 -5.16 -1.69
C LEU A 79 -12.81 -5.41 -0.23
N SER A 80 -13.96 -4.90 0.18
CA SER A 80 -14.39 -4.88 1.58
C SER A 80 -15.86 -5.27 1.71
N SER A 81 -16.15 -6.19 2.63
CA SER A 81 -17.49 -6.59 3.04
C SER A 81 -17.42 -7.40 4.34
N GLU A 82 -18.58 -7.72 4.91
CA GLU A 82 -18.70 -8.67 6.02
C GLU A 82 -18.15 -10.06 5.69
N GLU A 83 -18.38 -10.57 4.47
CA GLU A 83 -17.81 -11.86 4.06
C GLU A 83 -16.29 -11.80 3.95
N VAL A 84 -15.73 -10.70 3.40
CA VAL A 84 -14.27 -10.51 3.32
C VAL A 84 -13.67 -10.44 4.72
N LYS A 85 -14.32 -9.77 5.69
CA LYS A 85 -13.85 -9.73 7.08
C LYS A 85 -13.83 -11.11 7.73
N LYS A 86 -14.88 -11.92 7.51
CA LYS A 86 -15.02 -13.23 8.15
C LYS A 86 -14.12 -14.31 7.55
N ARG A 87 -13.84 -14.21 6.24
CA ARG A 87 -13.21 -15.30 5.47
C ARG A 87 -11.88 -14.94 4.83
N GLY A 88 -11.58 -13.66 4.74
CA GLY A 88 -10.40 -13.11 4.09
C GLY A 88 -9.67 -12.14 4.99
N GLN A 89 -9.13 -11.10 4.37
CA GLN A 89 -8.47 -10.00 5.06
C GLN A 89 -8.92 -8.69 4.40
N LEU A 90 -9.39 -7.76 5.22
CA LEU A 90 -9.65 -6.38 4.78
C LEU A 90 -8.32 -5.65 4.61
N ASN A 91 -8.33 -4.54 3.85
CA ASN A 91 -7.15 -3.69 3.65
C ASN A 91 -5.89 -4.48 3.24
N ALA A 92 -6.07 -5.50 2.40
CA ALA A 92 -5.02 -6.42 2.00
C ALA A 92 -3.80 -5.71 1.37
N GLY A 93 -4.03 -4.60 0.66
CA GLY A 93 -2.95 -3.74 0.16
C GLY A 93 -2.09 -3.12 1.27
N LEU A 94 -2.69 -2.68 2.40
CA LEU A 94 -1.93 -2.19 3.55
C LEU A 94 -1.17 -3.31 4.28
N LEU A 95 -1.77 -4.51 4.35
CA LEU A 95 -1.11 -5.68 4.91
C LEU A 95 0.10 -6.11 4.07
N ASP A 96 0.02 -5.99 2.74
CA ASP A 96 1.16 -6.24 1.87
C ASP A 96 2.32 -5.26 2.16
N MET A 97 2.00 -3.97 2.40
CA MET A 97 3.01 -2.97 2.78
C MET A 97 3.60 -3.26 4.17
N GLU A 98 2.79 -3.65 5.15
CA GLU A 98 3.26 -4.07 6.47
C GLU A 98 4.23 -5.26 6.35
N LEU A 99 3.87 -6.26 5.55
CA LEU A 99 4.72 -7.43 5.30
C LEU A 99 6.04 -7.02 4.59
N ALA A 100 5.98 -6.12 3.63
CA ALA A 100 7.18 -5.62 2.97
C ALA A 100 8.11 -4.87 3.94
N LEU A 101 7.55 -4.11 4.89
CA LEU A 101 8.34 -3.46 5.94
C LEU A 101 8.96 -4.48 6.91
N GLN A 102 8.26 -5.56 7.24
CA GLN A 102 8.84 -6.67 8.03
C GLN A 102 9.99 -7.34 7.28
N TRP A 103 9.87 -7.51 5.96
CA TRP A 103 10.95 -8.00 5.12
C TRP A 103 12.16 -7.05 5.15
N VAL A 104 11.94 -5.73 5.05
CA VAL A 104 13.00 -4.73 5.16
C VAL A 104 13.69 -4.84 6.52
N GLN A 105 12.93 -4.87 7.61
CA GLN A 105 13.49 -5.02 8.96
C GLN A 105 14.36 -6.28 9.09
N THR A 106 13.94 -7.37 8.45
CA THR A 106 14.65 -8.65 8.53
C THR A 106 15.89 -8.68 7.64
N TYR A 107 15.82 -8.16 6.41
CA TYR A 107 16.81 -8.46 5.37
C TYR A 107 17.60 -7.26 4.85
N ILE A 108 17.21 -6.01 5.13
CA ILE A 108 17.85 -4.84 4.49
C ILE A 108 19.33 -4.69 4.83
N HIS A 109 19.76 -5.25 5.96
CA HIS A 109 21.16 -5.29 6.38
C HIS A 109 22.07 -6.06 5.41
N LEU A 110 21.53 -7.07 4.71
CA LEU A 110 22.26 -7.82 3.67
C LEU A 110 22.56 -6.96 2.43
N PHE A 111 21.82 -5.85 2.27
CA PHE A 111 21.97 -4.90 1.17
C PHE A 111 22.66 -3.60 1.61
N GLY A 112 23.24 -3.58 2.82
CA GLY A 112 23.98 -2.43 3.36
C GLY A 112 23.13 -1.38 4.07
N GLY A 113 21.81 -1.55 4.16
CA GLY A 113 20.92 -0.62 4.87
C GLY A 113 20.85 -0.89 6.38
N ASP A 114 20.59 0.15 7.18
CA ASP A 114 20.32 0.02 8.62
C ASP A 114 18.81 -0.13 8.90
N PRO A 115 18.32 -1.28 9.39
CA PRO A 115 16.90 -1.49 9.70
C PRO A 115 16.37 -0.55 10.77
N ARG A 116 17.24 0.05 11.61
CA ARG A 116 16.84 1.04 12.63
C ARG A 116 16.66 2.45 12.05
N ARG A 117 17.00 2.66 10.78
CA ARG A 117 16.93 3.95 10.10
C ARG A 117 16.13 3.80 8.81
N VAL A 118 14.89 3.32 8.95
CA VAL A 118 13.93 3.20 7.85
C VAL A 118 13.04 4.44 7.79
N THR A 119 12.99 5.05 6.60
CA THR A 119 12.02 6.10 6.24
C THR A 119 11.05 5.52 5.21
N ILE A 120 9.74 5.65 5.44
CA ILE A 120 8.73 5.33 4.44
C ILE A 120 8.33 6.57 3.66
N GLY A 121 8.23 6.45 2.34
CA GLY A 121 7.88 7.55 1.44
C GLY A 121 6.74 7.16 0.50
N GLY A 122 5.87 8.11 0.14
CA GLY A 122 4.83 7.90 -0.87
C GLY A 122 4.37 9.20 -1.50
N GLU A 123 3.70 9.09 -2.65
CA GLU A 123 3.04 10.18 -3.38
C GLU A 123 1.58 9.81 -3.61
N SER A 124 0.65 10.79 -3.63
CA SER A 124 -0.77 10.56 -3.92
C SER A 124 -1.39 9.43 -3.05
N ALA A 125 -1.84 8.31 -3.60
CA ALA A 125 -2.43 7.23 -2.79
C ALA A 125 -1.36 6.51 -1.95
N GLY A 126 -0.13 6.42 -2.44
CA GLY A 126 1.04 6.01 -1.66
C GLY A 126 1.33 6.95 -0.49
N ALA A 127 1.18 8.27 -0.65
CA ALA A 127 1.30 9.23 0.45
C ALA A 127 0.18 9.03 1.48
N GLY A 128 -1.05 8.80 1.04
CA GLY A 128 -2.16 8.41 1.92
C GLY A 128 -1.89 7.08 2.63
N ALA A 129 -1.33 6.09 1.93
CA ALA A 129 -0.99 4.79 2.49
C ALA A 129 0.09 4.87 3.57
N VAL A 130 1.19 5.61 3.36
CA VAL A 130 2.22 5.78 4.41
C VAL A 130 1.70 6.57 5.62
N MET A 131 0.74 7.48 5.40
CA MET A 131 0.02 8.11 6.51
C MET A 131 -0.85 7.10 7.26
N LEU A 132 -1.55 6.19 6.57
CA LEU A 132 -2.30 5.11 7.22
C LEU A 132 -1.39 4.09 7.91
N LEU A 133 -0.21 3.78 7.38
CA LEU A 133 0.80 2.95 8.05
C LEU A 133 1.28 3.60 9.35
N SER A 134 1.38 4.93 9.40
CA SER A 134 1.65 5.68 10.63
C SER A 134 0.53 5.54 11.68
N LEU A 135 -0.65 5.05 11.30
CA LEU A 135 -1.80 4.82 12.18
C LEU A 135 -2.10 3.34 12.42
N LEU A 136 -1.38 2.45 11.73
CA LEU A 136 -1.63 1.02 11.75
C LEU A 136 -1.62 0.47 13.18
N ARG A 137 -2.57 -0.42 13.48
CA ARG A 137 -2.73 -1.09 14.79
C ARG A 137 -2.73 -0.11 15.96
N GLY A 138 -3.41 1.03 15.82
CA GLY A 138 -3.55 2.01 16.89
C GLY A 138 -2.24 2.70 17.30
N GLY A 139 -1.20 2.68 16.44
CA GLY A 139 0.12 3.21 16.78
C GLY A 139 0.96 2.29 17.68
N HIS A 140 0.53 1.05 17.92
CA HIS A 140 1.23 0.13 18.82
C HIS A 140 2.53 -0.46 18.24
N LEU A 141 2.80 -0.27 16.94
CA LEU A 141 4.07 -0.71 16.35
C LEU A 141 5.23 0.21 16.77
N GLY A 142 4.95 1.46 17.18
CA GLY A 142 5.95 2.44 17.55
C GLY A 142 6.94 2.66 16.41
N ASP A 143 8.22 2.42 16.67
CA ASP A 143 9.31 2.60 15.69
C ASP A 143 9.81 1.28 15.09
N SER A 144 9.11 0.17 15.34
CA SER A 144 9.63 -1.17 15.03
C SER A 144 9.78 -1.44 13.53
N LEU A 145 8.97 -0.80 12.68
CA LEU A 145 9.01 -0.97 11.23
C LEU A 145 9.67 0.20 10.50
N PHE A 146 9.51 1.42 11.02
CA PHE A 146 10.06 2.64 10.44
C PHE A 146 10.12 3.75 11.49
N THR A 147 10.95 4.76 11.21
CA THR A 147 11.17 5.90 12.10
C THR A 147 10.65 7.22 11.54
N SER A 148 10.54 7.32 10.21
CA SER A 148 10.19 8.57 9.54
C SER A 148 9.23 8.32 8.38
N VAL A 149 8.36 9.29 8.10
CA VAL A 149 7.36 9.26 7.03
C VAL A 149 7.52 10.50 6.15
N ILE A 150 7.49 10.31 4.83
CA ILE A 150 7.44 11.38 3.84
C ILE A 150 6.20 11.17 2.95
N GLY A 151 5.32 12.16 2.88
CA GLY A 151 4.13 12.13 2.03
C GLY A 151 4.10 13.33 1.09
N ALA A 152 4.03 13.07 -0.22
CA ALA A 152 3.83 14.10 -1.23
C ALA A 152 2.40 14.05 -1.78
N SER A 153 1.66 15.15 -1.67
CA SER A 153 0.28 15.31 -2.16
C SER A 153 -0.66 14.16 -1.74
N PRO A 154 -0.85 13.91 -0.43
CA PRO A 154 -1.60 12.74 0.04
C PRO A 154 -3.04 12.67 -0.46
N TYR A 155 -3.41 11.51 -1.00
CA TYR A 155 -4.78 11.13 -1.31
C TYR A 155 -5.41 10.34 -0.15
N LEU A 156 -6.22 11.03 0.65
CA LEU A 156 -6.96 10.50 1.80
C LEU A 156 -8.46 10.75 1.61
N PRO A 157 -9.18 9.89 0.87
CA PRO A 157 -10.63 10.02 0.70
C PRO A 157 -11.34 9.78 2.03
N LYS A 158 -12.66 10.03 2.06
CA LYS A 158 -13.48 9.66 3.21
C LYS A 158 -13.28 8.16 3.50
N GLN A 159 -12.85 7.86 4.71
CA GLN A 159 -12.65 6.49 5.16
C GLN A 159 -13.96 5.93 5.72
N PHE A 160 -14.58 5.04 4.96
CA PHE A 160 -15.79 4.32 5.36
C PHE A 160 -15.45 3.16 6.29
N ASN A 161 -16.44 2.68 7.05
CA ASN A 161 -16.33 1.38 7.70
C ASN A 161 -16.38 0.26 6.65
N TYR A 162 -15.76 -0.88 6.93
CA TYR A 162 -15.72 -2.01 6.01
C TYR A 162 -17.11 -2.57 5.64
N ASP A 163 -18.11 -2.32 6.47
CA ASP A 163 -19.51 -2.74 6.35
C ASP A 163 -20.45 -1.59 5.99
N ASP A 164 -19.93 -0.43 5.61
CA ASP A 164 -20.72 0.69 5.11
C ASP A 164 -21.41 0.32 3.78
N ASP A 165 -22.53 0.99 3.48
CA ASP A 165 -23.30 0.75 2.24
C ASP A 165 -22.47 0.98 0.99
N VAL A 166 -21.48 1.88 1.03
CA VAL A 166 -20.55 2.10 -0.09
C VAL A 166 -19.69 0.86 -0.36
N ALA A 167 -19.15 0.23 0.69
CA ALA A 167 -18.32 -0.97 0.58
C ALA A 167 -19.16 -2.18 0.15
N LYS A 168 -20.34 -2.36 0.76
CA LYS A 168 -21.31 -3.41 0.41
C LYS A 168 -21.76 -3.31 -1.05
N SER A 169 -22.05 -2.10 -1.53
CA SER A 169 -22.46 -1.87 -2.92
C SER A 169 -21.34 -2.20 -3.90
N ALA A 170 -20.09 -1.83 -3.58
CA ALA A 170 -18.93 -2.20 -4.39
C ALA A 170 -18.75 -3.73 -4.46
N TYR A 171 -18.88 -4.42 -3.31
CA TYR A 171 -18.81 -5.88 -3.25
C TYR A 171 -19.90 -6.56 -4.08
N ALA A 172 -21.15 -6.12 -3.94
CA ALA A 172 -22.28 -6.65 -4.70
C ALA A 172 -22.15 -6.39 -6.22
N TYR A 173 -21.62 -5.23 -6.61
CA TYR A 173 -21.39 -4.89 -8.01
C TYR A 173 -20.32 -5.80 -8.65
N VAL A 174 -19.21 -6.06 -7.94
CA VAL A 174 -18.19 -7.01 -8.41
C VAL A 174 -18.78 -8.42 -8.49
N ALA A 175 -19.58 -8.83 -7.50
CA ALA A 175 -20.24 -10.13 -7.51
C ALA A 175 -21.19 -10.31 -8.70
N SER A 176 -21.92 -9.26 -9.10
CA SER A 176 -22.83 -9.34 -10.25
C SER A 176 -22.08 -9.49 -11.57
N LEU A 177 -21.01 -8.72 -11.78
CA LEU A 177 -20.22 -8.77 -13.02
C LEU A 177 -19.37 -10.04 -13.16
N THR A 178 -19.07 -10.71 -12.05
CA THR A 178 -18.32 -11.98 -12.04
C THR A 178 -19.22 -13.22 -12.08
N GLY A 179 -20.55 -13.05 -12.09
CA GLY A 179 -21.50 -14.16 -12.04
C GLY A 179 -21.59 -14.86 -10.68
N CYS A 180 -21.13 -14.19 -9.62
CA CYS A 180 -21.12 -14.72 -8.26
C CYS A 180 -22.37 -14.36 -7.44
N THR A 181 -23.29 -13.59 -7.99
CA THR A 181 -24.58 -13.29 -7.33
C THR A 181 -25.36 -14.58 -7.07
N GLY A 182 -25.81 -14.77 -5.82
CA GLY A 182 -26.61 -15.94 -5.42
C GLY A 182 -25.79 -17.21 -5.15
N ALA A 183 -24.46 -17.15 -5.25
CA ALA A 183 -23.61 -18.22 -4.77
C ALA A 183 -23.82 -18.46 -3.27
N GLN A 184 -23.71 -19.72 -2.83
CA GLN A 184 -23.81 -20.07 -1.40
C GLN A 184 -22.79 -19.29 -0.56
N SER A 185 -21.61 -19.06 -1.11
CA SER A 185 -20.72 -18.00 -0.66
C SER A 185 -20.23 -17.20 -1.86
N VAL A 186 -20.55 -15.91 -1.84
CA VAL A 186 -20.06 -14.95 -2.82
C VAL A 186 -18.54 -14.85 -2.72
N PHE A 187 -17.97 -14.86 -1.50
CA PHE A 187 -16.53 -14.78 -1.31
C PHE A 187 -15.77 -15.92 -1.99
N ASP A 188 -16.20 -17.17 -1.80
CA ASP A 188 -15.52 -18.31 -2.43
C ASP A 188 -15.62 -18.26 -3.95
N CYS A 189 -16.79 -17.87 -4.47
CA CYS A 189 -16.97 -17.68 -5.89
C CYS A 189 -16.01 -16.61 -6.44
N LEU A 190 -15.90 -15.47 -5.77
CA LEU A 190 -14.97 -14.39 -6.15
C LEU A 190 -13.50 -14.82 -6.08
N VAL A 191 -13.12 -15.65 -5.10
CA VAL A 191 -11.76 -16.20 -5.00
C VAL A 191 -11.45 -17.16 -6.15
N GLN A 192 -12.45 -17.89 -6.66
CA GLN A 192 -12.31 -18.82 -7.78
C GLN A 192 -12.52 -18.14 -9.15
N ALA A 193 -13.05 -16.92 -9.17
CA ALA A 193 -13.29 -16.18 -10.39
C ALA A 193 -12.01 -15.93 -11.16
N ASN A 194 -12.13 -15.82 -12.49
CA ASN A 194 -11.01 -15.48 -13.35
C ASN A 194 -10.46 -14.09 -12.98
N ALA A 195 -9.14 -13.99 -12.79
CA ALA A 195 -8.50 -12.74 -12.35
C ALA A 195 -8.73 -11.58 -13.33
N THR A 196 -8.76 -11.83 -14.65
CA THR A 196 -9.05 -10.81 -15.65
C THR A 196 -10.48 -10.30 -15.51
N ILE A 197 -11.46 -11.20 -15.40
CA ILE A 197 -12.87 -10.82 -15.20
C ILE A 197 -13.03 -10.01 -13.91
N LEU A 198 -12.40 -10.45 -12.81
CA LEU A 198 -12.45 -9.78 -11.53
C LEU A 198 -11.82 -8.37 -11.61
N SER A 199 -10.66 -8.25 -12.26
CA SER A 199 -10.00 -6.96 -12.49
C SER A 199 -10.85 -6.03 -13.36
N THR A 200 -11.45 -6.54 -14.43
CA THR A 200 -12.33 -5.76 -15.31
C THR A 200 -13.58 -5.30 -14.56
N ALA A 201 -14.19 -6.15 -13.73
CA ALA A 201 -15.34 -5.77 -12.90
C ALA A 201 -14.98 -4.62 -11.93
N GLY A 202 -13.77 -4.65 -11.35
CA GLY A 202 -13.26 -3.57 -10.53
C GLY A 202 -13.11 -2.26 -11.31
N GLN A 203 -12.47 -2.32 -12.49
CA GLN A 203 -12.30 -1.14 -13.36
C GLN A 203 -13.64 -0.56 -13.83
N SER A 204 -14.63 -1.41 -14.14
CA SER A 204 -15.98 -0.96 -14.51
C SER A 204 -16.65 -0.18 -13.37
N LEU A 205 -16.46 -0.60 -12.12
CA LEU A 205 -16.96 0.16 -10.97
C LEU A 205 -16.29 1.52 -10.87
N ASP A 206 -14.96 1.59 -11.00
CA ASP A 206 -14.22 2.85 -10.94
C ASP A 206 -14.65 3.82 -12.04
N ASN A 207 -14.83 3.34 -13.26
CA ASN A 207 -15.28 4.16 -14.40
C ASN A 207 -16.71 4.68 -14.24
N SER A 208 -17.53 4.07 -13.37
CA SER A 208 -18.89 4.54 -13.07
C SER A 208 -18.94 5.66 -12.03
N ARG A 209 -17.81 5.94 -11.35
CA ARG A 209 -17.74 6.96 -10.29
C ARG A 209 -17.27 8.31 -10.83
N THR A 210 -17.58 9.36 -10.06
CA THR A 210 -17.15 10.72 -10.38
C THR A 210 -15.63 10.85 -10.28
N TYR A 211 -15.04 11.77 -11.06
CA TYR A 211 -13.60 12.04 -11.05
C TYR A 211 -13.05 12.17 -9.61
N THR A 212 -11.94 11.48 -9.32
CA THR A 212 -11.30 11.32 -7.98
C THR A 212 -12.02 10.47 -6.92
N SER A 213 -13.16 9.85 -7.25
CA SER A 213 -13.86 8.90 -6.37
C SER A 213 -13.60 7.46 -6.81
N TRP A 214 -12.94 6.68 -5.96
CA TRP A 214 -12.52 5.31 -6.30
C TRP A 214 -13.38 4.25 -5.63
N GLY A 215 -13.61 3.15 -6.35
CA GLY A 215 -14.33 1.93 -5.98
C GLY A 215 -13.84 1.30 -4.70
N PHE A 216 -12.51 1.16 -4.64
CA PHE A 216 -11.81 0.40 -3.64
C PHE A 216 -10.76 1.29 -2.98
N VAL A 217 -10.93 1.54 -1.68
CA VAL A 217 -10.07 2.40 -0.86
C VAL A 217 -9.92 1.79 0.54
N PRO A 218 -8.91 2.18 1.33
CA PRO A 218 -8.77 1.69 2.69
C PRO A 218 -10.00 1.98 3.58
N VAL A 219 -10.45 0.98 4.33
CA VAL A 219 -11.62 1.05 5.22
C VAL A 219 -11.23 0.98 6.69
N THR A 220 -12.04 1.54 7.58
CA THR A 220 -11.93 1.27 9.02
C THR A 220 -12.42 -0.16 9.27
N ASP A 221 -11.52 -1.03 9.73
CA ASP A 221 -11.82 -2.46 9.95
C ASP A 221 -11.88 -2.85 11.44
N GLY A 222 -11.45 -1.96 12.33
CA GLY A 222 -11.38 -2.21 13.77
C GLY A 222 -10.17 -3.04 14.20
N VAL A 223 -9.29 -3.43 13.27
CA VAL A 223 -8.15 -4.31 13.52
C VAL A 223 -6.84 -3.60 13.22
N ILE A 224 -6.53 -3.36 11.93
CA ILE A 224 -5.31 -2.63 11.53
C ILE A 224 -5.58 -1.14 11.39
N LEU A 225 -6.80 -0.75 11.00
CA LEU A 225 -7.29 0.62 11.06
C LEU A 225 -8.45 0.66 12.05
N GLN A 226 -8.12 1.00 13.30
CA GLN A 226 -9.02 0.84 14.44
C GLN A 226 -10.07 1.95 14.56
N GLN A 227 -9.77 3.13 14.04
CA GLN A 227 -10.62 4.31 14.12
C GLN A 227 -10.26 5.27 12.97
N LEU A 228 -11.07 6.31 12.79
CA LEU A 228 -10.81 7.30 11.75
C LEU A 228 -9.45 8.00 11.97
N PRO A 229 -8.71 8.34 10.90
CA PRO A 229 -7.39 8.98 11.02
C PRO A 229 -7.46 10.28 11.81
N SER A 230 -8.51 11.07 11.60
CA SER A 230 -8.76 12.33 12.31
C SER A 230 -8.98 12.16 13.82
N GLN A 231 -9.49 11.01 14.27
CA GLN A 231 -9.69 10.69 15.68
C GLN A 231 -8.39 10.18 16.32
N GLN A 232 -7.67 9.29 15.63
CA GLN A 232 -6.43 8.71 16.13
C GLN A 232 -5.31 9.75 16.26
N LEU A 233 -5.15 10.59 15.24
CA LEU A 233 -4.12 11.65 15.24
C LEU A 233 -4.30 12.63 16.41
N ARG A 234 -5.55 12.95 16.79
CA ARG A 234 -5.83 13.79 17.97
C ARG A 234 -5.33 13.17 19.27
N ARG A 235 -5.26 11.84 19.35
CA ARG A 235 -4.75 11.08 20.50
C ARG A 235 -3.24 10.86 20.46
N LYS A 236 -2.55 11.32 19.40
CA LYS A 236 -1.10 11.13 19.17
C LYS A 236 -0.69 9.64 19.17
N GLN A 237 -1.62 8.77 18.81
CA GLN A 237 -1.40 7.32 18.71
C GLN A 237 -0.86 7.00 17.32
N VAL A 238 0.45 7.14 17.12
CA VAL A 238 1.10 7.00 15.81
C VAL A 238 2.35 6.11 15.88
N ASN A 239 2.66 5.47 14.75
CA ASN A 239 3.91 4.78 14.49
C ASN A 239 4.91 5.76 13.85
N GLY A 240 6.19 5.60 14.18
CA GLY A 240 7.27 6.48 13.75
C GLY A 240 7.39 7.78 14.55
N LYS A 241 8.50 8.50 14.34
CA LYS A 241 8.89 9.69 15.13
C LYS A 241 8.72 11.00 14.38
N ARG A 242 8.87 10.97 13.06
CA ARG A 242 9.03 12.16 12.22
C ARG A 242 8.15 12.03 10.99
N ILE A 243 7.45 13.10 10.67
CA ILE A 243 6.56 13.14 9.51
C ILE A 243 6.84 14.44 8.74
N LEU A 244 7.07 14.32 7.43
CA LEU A 244 7.15 15.42 6.48
C LEU A 244 6.05 15.24 5.43
N ILE A 245 5.04 16.11 5.44
CA ILE A 245 3.95 16.10 4.44
C ILE A 245 3.99 17.40 3.64
N GLY A 246 3.94 17.30 2.31
CA GLY A 246 3.79 18.44 1.41
C GLY A 246 2.62 18.24 0.46
N VAL A 247 2.06 19.33 -0.05
CA VAL A 247 1.02 19.33 -1.09
C VAL A 247 1.47 20.21 -2.25
N ARG A 248 1.15 19.81 -3.48
CA ARG A 248 1.28 20.69 -4.64
C ARG A 248 0.10 21.66 -4.63
N VAL A 249 0.41 22.95 -4.47
CA VAL A 249 -0.54 24.07 -4.65
C VAL A 249 -0.58 24.51 -6.11
#